data_AF-A0A7J5YKE1-F1
#
_entry.id   AF-A0A7J5YKE1-F1
#
_cell.length_a   1.000
_cell.length_b   1.000
_cell.length_c   1.000
_cell.angle_alpha   90.00
_cell.angle_beta   90.00
_cell.angle_gamma   90.00
#
_symmetry.space_group_name_H-M   'P 1'
#
loop_
_entity.id
_entity.type
_entity.pdbx_description
1 polymer ?
#
loop_
_entity_poly.entity_id
_entity_poly.type
_entity_poly.pdbx_seq_one_letter_code
_entity_poly.pdbx_strand_id
1 'polypeptide(L)'
;MLPVPHQTLFLVGAASVCPVVIYYYLEDDSMCIFEPREFMESEGIVLNDPEQMPVDPYGQSRKNTLPSHTTPSSFDQMQQFIDMDRKVLRFFALLDDADALFADTRPVTIQFYLGDNTVEIREVHEANSGRDPFPILMHRQKLPKKFKAAPQNFPSCVLEVSKAEVEEYYTPKDFQTGQTMKLRGRRFLLYDCDGFTKEYYKENHPDIQMKPSEVPNKTSLVQQRKKEVPPYNGFGSLEDSLQNCLYLIPEPPKKNVLKMLENNNKVLCYSARMESQNPDDDGRLFILSYALANDMISIYEKPTRNSGIIAGKFLKDTRISKPGSTVENPEFYSPADFAIGATLQVFGRRFVLTDADQYVLNYLESNAGQIPHQTLLSFHQKLGVRTENNQPHDQNGDDVAEPSS
;
A
#
# COMPACT_ATOMS: atom_id res chain seq x y z
N MET A 1 -79.84 -32.82 -44.98
CA MET A 1 -80.71 -33.92 -45.41
C MET A 1 -81.61 -34.25 -44.23
N LEU A 2 -82.91 -33.96 -44.35
CA LEU A 2 -83.91 -34.22 -43.32
C LEU A 2 -84.31 -35.71 -43.34
N PRO A 3 -84.47 -36.39 -42.20
CA PRO A 3 -85.20 -37.64 -42.15
C PRO A 3 -86.69 -37.38 -41.88
N VAL A 4 -87.53 -38.11 -42.63
CA VAL A 4 -89.00 -38.09 -42.59
C VAL A 4 -89.50 -38.94 -41.41
N PRO A 5 -90.45 -38.48 -40.58
CA PRO A 5 -91.07 -39.35 -39.59
C PRO A 5 -92.26 -40.12 -40.20
N HIS A 6 -92.24 -41.45 -40.08
CA HIS A 6 -93.40 -42.31 -40.32
C HIS A 6 -94.31 -42.30 -39.10
N GLN A 7 -95.53 -41.78 -39.23
CA GLN A 7 -96.61 -41.96 -38.26
C GLN A 7 -97.39 -43.23 -38.58
N THR A 8 -97.49 -44.14 -37.61
CA THR A 8 -98.40 -45.29 -37.65
C THR A 8 -99.43 -45.09 -36.54
N LEU A 9 -100.69 -44.87 -36.91
CA LEU A 9 -101.82 -44.77 -35.97
C LEU A 9 -102.39 -46.16 -35.69
N PHE A 10 -102.56 -46.50 -34.42
CA PHE A 10 -103.48 -47.55 -33.97
C PHE A 10 -104.34 -47.01 -32.81
N LEU A 11 -105.65 -47.24 -32.90
CA LEU A 11 -106.66 -46.87 -31.92
C LEU A 11 -107.52 -48.11 -31.64
N VAL A 12 -107.42 -48.72 -30.44
CA VAL A 12 -108.52 -49.45 -29.76
C VAL A 12 -108.21 -49.55 -28.25
N GLY A 13 -109.17 -49.13 -27.41
CA GLY A 13 -109.24 -49.43 -25.97
C GLY A 13 -108.77 -48.29 -25.08
N ALA A 14 -109.59 -47.91 -24.09
CA ALA A 14 -109.41 -46.72 -23.23
C ALA A 14 -108.09 -46.73 -22.45
N ALA A 15 -107.04 -46.24 -23.10
CA ALA A 15 -105.77 -45.86 -22.52
C ALA A 15 -105.29 -44.63 -23.30
N SER A 16 -105.19 -43.50 -22.61
CA SER A 16 -104.67 -42.25 -23.17
C SER A 16 -103.23 -42.50 -23.64
N VAL A 17 -102.98 -42.42 -24.94
CA VAL A 17 -101.62 -42.56 -25.49
C VAL A 17 -100.93 -41.21 -25.40
N CYS A 18 -100.02 -41.03 -24.46
CA CYS A 18 -99.22 -39.81 -24.31
C CYS A 18 -97.96 -39.89 -25.21
N PRO A 19 -97.80 -39.01 -26.21
CA PRO A 19 -96.56 -38.94 -26.98
C PRO A 19 -95.47 -38.23 -26.16
N VAL A 20 -94.33 -38.91 -25.99
CA VAL A 20 -93.19 -38.39 -25.23
C VAL A 20 -91.94 -38.33 -26.12
N VAL A 21 -91.20 -37.22 -26.06
CA VAL A 21 -89.95 -37.05 -26.82
C VAL A 21 -88.77 -37.21 -25.87
N ILE A 22 -87.89 -38.18 -26.15
CA ILE A 22 -86.70 -38.43 -25.33
C ILE A 22 -85.49 -37.79 -26.02
N TYR A 23 -84.83 -36.89 -25.33
CA TYR A 23 -83.53 -36.32 -25.72
C TYR A 23 -82.43 -37.03 -24.92
N TYR A 24 -81.44 -37.57 -25.63
CA TYR A 24 -80.25 -38.18 -25.03
C TYR A 24 -79.04 -37.31 -25.37
N TYR A 25 -78.38 -36.76 -24.34
CA TYR A 25 -77.20 -35.92 -24.50
C TYR A 25 -75.94 -36.80 -24.35
N LEU A 26 -75.20 -36.94 -25.45
CA LEU A 26 -74.01 -37.80 -25.53
C LEU A 26 -72.78 -37.24 -24.81
N GLU A 27 -72.77 -35.97 -24.42
CA GLU A 27 -71.60 -35.33 -23.80
C GLU A 27 -71.50 -35.66 -22.30
N ASP A 28 -72.63 -35.96 -21.67
CA ASP A 28 -72.81 -36.12 -20.23
C ASP A 28 -73.67 -37.35 -19.87
N ASP A 29 -73.97 -38.22 -20.85
CA ASP A 29 -74.78 -39.44 -20.74
C ASP A 29 -76.16 -39.22 -20.07
N SER A 30 -76.69 -37.99 -20.17
CA SER A 30 -77.93 -37.59 -19.52
C SER A 30 -79.12 -37.81 -20.46
N MET A 31 -80.24 -38.30 -19.91
CA MET A 31 -81.49 -38.52 -20.64
C MET A 31 -82.58 -37.59 -20.10
N CYS A 32 -83.16 -36.78 -20.99
CA CYS A 32 -84.27 -35.90 -20.67
C CYS A 32 -85.53 -36.38 -21.39
N ILE A 33 -86.57 -36.65 -20.62
CA ILE A 33 -87.88 -37.03 -21.13
C ILE A 33 -88.72 -35.74 -21.21
N PHE A 34 -89.09 -35.33 -22.42
CA PHE A 34 -89.89 -34.12 -22.65
C PHE A 34 -91.31 -34.50 -23.02
N GLU A 35 -92.24 -34.15 -22.13
CA GLU A 35 -93.68 -34.23 -22.38
C GLU A 35 -94.19 -32.82 -22.74
N PRO A 36 -94.90 -32.65 -23.87
CA PRO A 36 -95.35 -31.33 -24.30
C PRO A 36 -96.35 -30.73 -23.31
N ARG A 37 -96.01 -29.56 -22.74
CA ARG A 37 -96.79 -28.83 -21.72
C ARG A 37 -98.26 -28.62 -22.11
N GLU A 38 -98.51 -28.38 -23.40
CA GLU A 38 -99.83 -28.14 -23.99
C GLU A 38 -100.80 -29.33 -23.80
N PHE A 39 -100.30 -30.58 -23.79
CA PHE A 39 -101.13 -31.76 -23.58
C PHE A 39 -101.58 -31.88 -22.11
N MET A 40 -100.66 -31.63 -21.16
CA MET A 40 -100.98 -31.70 -19.72
C MET A 40 -101.92 -30.59 -19.26
N GLU A 41 -101.79 -29.39 -19.83
CA GLU A 41 -102.72 -28.28 -19.58
C GLU A 41 -104.13 -28.58 -20.12
N SER A 42 -104.25 -29.31 -21.24
CA SER A 42 -105.55 -29.71 -21.83
C SER A 42 -106.30 -30.77 -21.01
N GLU A 43 -105.59 -31.59 -20.24
CA GLU A 43 -106.13 -32.57 -19.28
C GLU A 43 -106.33 -31.96 -17.87
N GLY A 44 -106.13 -30.64 -17.71
CA GLY A 44 -106.40 -29.90 -16.48
C GLY A 44 -105.30 -29.96 -15.41
N ILE A 45 -104.09 -30.40 -15.76
CA ILE A 45 -102.95 -30.51 -14.83
C ILE A 45 -102.03 -29.30 -14.97
N VAL A 46 -101.96 -28.47 -13.92
CA VAL A 46 -101.04 -27.33 -13.86
C VAL A 46 -99.64 -27.81 -13.49
N LEU A 47 -98.69 -27.72 -14.43
CA LEU A 47 -97.28 -28.02 -14.19
C LEU A 47 -96.58 -26.86 -13.49
N ASN A 48 -95.80 -27.18 -12.45
CA ASN A 48 -94.88 -26.23 -11.83
C ASN A 48 -93.78 -25.79 -12.81
N ASP A 49 -93.10 -24.69 -12.48
CA ASP A 49 -91.92 -24.27 -13.22
C ASP A 49 -90.79 -25.30 -13.09
N PRO A 50 -90.00 -25.52 -14.16
CA PRO A 50 -88.93 -26.52 -14.15
C PRO A 50 -87.92 -26.21 -13.05
N GLU A 51 -87.72 -27.16 -12.14
CA GLU A 51 -86.74 -27.04 -11.07
C GLU A 51 -85.32 -27.01 -11.65
N GLN A 52 -84.45 -26.18 -11.08
CA GLN A 52 -83.04 -26.17 -11.47
C GLN A 52 -82.40 -27.49 -11.05
N MET A 53 -81.68 -28.13 -11.99
CA MET A 53 -80.94 -29.34 -11.67
C MET A 53 -79.99 -29.10 -10.48
N PRO A 54 -79.95 -30.02 -9.51
CA PRO A 54 -79.02 -29.94 -8.40
C PRO A 54 -77.59 -29.95 -8.95
N VAL A 55 -76.73 -29.12 -8.37
CA VAL A 55 -75.36 -28.99 -8.87
C VAL A 55 -74.56 -30.24 -8.51
N ASP A 56 -74.05 -30.92 -9.53
CA ASP A 56 -73.21 -32.11 -9.37
C ASP A 56 -71.88 -31.77 -8.66
N PRO A 57 -71.58 -32.42 -7.51
CA PRO A 57 -70.30 -32.28 -6.81
C PRO A 57 -69.09 -32.62 -7.70
N TYR A 58 -69.24 -33.57 -8.63
CA TYR A 58 -68.17 -34.01 -9.51
C TYR A 58 -67.86 -32.94 -10.57
N GLY A 59 -68.88 -32.37 -11.22
CA GLY A 59 -68.75 -31.24 -12.15
C GLY A 59 -68.17 -29.96 -11.53
N GLN A 60 -68.49 -29.67 -10.26
CA GLN A 60 -67.85 -28.56 -9.53
C GLN A 60 -66.35 -28.77 -9.32
N SER A 61 -65.93 -30.01 -8.99
CA SER A 61 -64.52 -30.32 -8.76
C SER A 61 -63.65 -30.19 -10.04
N ARG A 62 -64.26 -30.36 -11.23
CA ARG A 62 -63.58 -30.24 -12.53
C ARG A 62 -63.59 -28.83 -13.12
N LYS A 63 -64.34 -27.88 -12.56
CA LYS A 63 -64.26 -26.45 -12.93
C LYS A 63 -62.97 -25.77 -12.44
N ASN A 64 -62.05 -26.52 -11.85
CA ASN A 64 -60.69 -26.07 -11.64
C ASN A 64 -60.06 -25.75 -13.00
N THR A 65 -59.93 -24.45 -13.28
CA THR A 65 -59.27 -23.88 -14.44
C THR A 65 -57.98 -24.63 -14.75
N LEU A 66 -57.75 -24.96 -16.02
CA LEU A 66 -56.44 -25.38 -16.48
C LEU A 66 -55.41 -24.37 -15.95
N PRO A 67 -54.36 -24.80 -15.23
CA PRO A 67 -53.36 -23.87 -14.74
C PRO A 67 -52.68 -23.23 -15.97
N SER A 68 -53.01 -21.97 -16.23
CA SER A 68 -52.24 -21.14 -17.16
C SER A 68 -50.88 -20.92 -16.53
N HIS A 69 -49.86 -21.64 -16.99
CA HIS A 69 -48.47 -21.44 -16.60
C HIS A 69 -47.92 -20.17 -17.26
N THR A 70 -48.50 -19.02 -16.96
CA THR A 70 -47.83 -17.74 -17.19
C THR A 70 -47.03 -17.46 -15.94
N THR A 71 -45.72 -17.70 -15.97
CA THR A 71 -44.82 -17.34 -14.86
C THR A 71 -44.84 -15.82 -14.69
N PRO A 72 -45.41 -15.28 -13.61
CA PRO A 72 -45.34 -13.85 -13.35
C PRO A 72 -44.02 -13.62 -12.60
N SER A 73 -42.94 -13.30 -13.31
CA SER A 73 -41.74 -12.75 -12.69
C SER A 73 -41.45 -11.39 -13.28
N SER A 74 -41.44 -10.36 -12.43
CA SER A 74 -41.11 -8.98 -12.84
C SER A 74 -39.62 -8.78 -13.14
N PHE A 75 -38.79 -9.80 -12.95
CA PHE A 75 -37.34 -9.75 -13.11
C PHE A 75 -36.85 -11.07 -13.70
N ASP A 76 -36.30 -11.02 -14.91
CA ASP A 76 -35.80 -12.20 -15.62
C ASP A 76 -34.40 -12.58 -15.11
N GLN A 77 -34.34 -13.64 -14.29
CA GLN A 77 -33.07 -14.18 -13.79
C GLN A 77 -32.15 -14.63 -14.94
N MET A 78 -32.72 -15.07 -16.05
CA MET A 78 -31.95 -15.44 -17.24
C MET A 78 -31.31 -14.21 -17.87
N GLN A 79 -32.05 -13.11 -17.98
CA GLN A 79 -31.52 -11.85 -18.50
C GLN A 79 -30.36 -11.33 -17.64
N GLN A 80 -30.50 -11.33 -16.31
CA GLN A 80 -29.39 -10.93 -15.42
C GLN A 80 -28.16 -11.82 -15.64
N PHE A 81 -28.36 -13.13 -15.75
CA PHE A 81 -27.28 -14.06 -15.99
C PHE A 81 -26.56 -13.78 -17.31
N ILE A 82 -27.30 -13.49 -18.39
CA ILE A 82 -26.74 -13.18 -19.72
C ILE A 82 -25.99 -11.84 -19.71
N ASP A 83 -26.59 -10.78 -19.16
CA ASP A 83 -26.04 -9.43 -19.19
C ASP A 83 -24.80 -9.27 -18.29
N MET A 84 -24.79 -10.02 -17.19
CA MET A 84 -23.74 -9.96 -16.16
C MET A 84 -22.87 -11.22 -16.12
N ASP A 85 -22.89 -12.05 -17.17
CA ASP A 85 -22.04 -13.24 -17.25
C ASP A 85 -20.56 -12.84 -17.11
N ARG A 86 -19.82 -13.62 -16.30
CA ARG A 86 -18.38 -13.45 -16.00
C ARG A 86 -18.00 -12.11 -15.34
N LYS A 87 -18.93 -11.22 -15.04
CA LYS A 87 -18.65 -9.97 -14.31
C LYS A 87 -18.61 -10.26 -12.80
N VAL A 88 -17.44 -10.09 -12.20
CA VAL A 88 -17.19 -10.38 -10.79
C VAL A 88 -16.57 -9.16 -10.12
N LEU A 89 -17.21 -8.68 -9.06
CA LEU A 89 -16.66 -7.63 -8.21
C LEU A 89 -15.69 -8.27 -7.23
N ARG A 90 -14.43 -7.86 -7.28
CA ARG A 90 -13.37 -8.36 -6.41
C ARG A 90 -12.95 -7.28 -5.42
N PHE A 91 -12.93 -7.66 -4.15
CA PHE A 91 -12.51 -6.83 -3.02
C PHE A 91 -11.39 -7.51 -2.23
N PHE A 92 -10.47 -6.70 -1.73
CA PHE A 92 -9.42 -7.11 -0.82
C PHE A 92 -9.83 -6.72 0.59
N ALA A 93 -9.85 -7.71 1.49
CA ALA A 93 -10.28 -7.53 2.86
C ALA A 93 -9.32 -8.19 3.86
N LEU A 94 -9.35 -7.71 5.10
CA LEU A 94 -8.73 -8.36 6.23
C LEU A 94 -9.82 -9.02 7.07
N LEU A 95 -9.68 -10.32 7.31
CA LEU A 95 -10.45 -11.01 8.33
C LEU A 95 -9.90 -10.61 9.70
N ASP A 96 -10.70 -9.85 10.45
CA ASP A 96 -10.40 -9.44 11.83
C ASP A 96 -11.06 -10.44 12.79
N ASP A 97 -10.24 -11.36 13.31
CA ASP A 97 -10.65 -12.36 14.29
C ASP A 97 -10.39 -11.86 15.71
N ALA A 98 -10.84 -10.63 16.03
CA ALA A 98 -10.57 -10.03 17.34
C ALA A 98 -11.26 -10.75 18.51
N ASP A 99 -12.22 -11.64 18.22
CA ASP A 99 -12.89 -12.46 19.22
C ASP A 99 -12.04 -13.70 19.59
N ALA A 100 -10.99 -14.01 18.81
CA ALA A 100 -10.04 -15.07 19.12
C ALA A 100 -8.97 -14.57 20.11
N LEU A 101 -8.56 -15.44 21.04
CA LEU A 101 -7.49 -15.18 22.02
C LEU A 101 -6.15 -14.77 21.36
N PHE A 102 -5.96 -15.15 20.11
CA PHE A 102 -4.82 -14.78 19.28
C PHE A 102 -5.33 -13.90 18.15
N ALA A 103 -5.21 -12.58 18.32
CA ALA A 103 -5.61 -11.60 17.32
C ALA A 103 -4.74 -11.75 16.06
N ASP A 104 -5.25 -12.47 15.06
CA ASP A 104 -4.57 -12.64 13.79
C ASP A 104 -5.40 -12.10 12.64
N THR A 105 -4.94 -10.99 12.07
CA THR A 105 -5.49 -10.40 10.86
C THR A 105 -4.99 -11.15 9.62
N ARG A 106 -5.94 -11.65 8.83
CA ARG A 106 -5.65 -12.52 7.67
C ARG A 106 -6.11 -11.84 6.38
N PRO A 107 -5.26 -11.71 5.35
CA PRO A 107 -5.69 -11.19 4.06
C PRO A 107 -6.60 -12.20 3.35
N VAL A 108 -7.75 -11.72 2.90
CA VAL A 108 -8.74 -12.50 2.15
C VAL A 108 -9.21 -11.71 0.93
N THR A 109 -9.63 -12.43 -0.11
CA THR A 109 -10.26 -11.85 -1.29
C THR A 109 -11.74 -12.23 -1.29
N ILE A 110 -12.62 -11.23 -1.38
CA ILE A 110 -14.07 -11.40 -1.48
C ILE A 110 -14.48 -11.20 -2.94
N GLN A 111 -15.19 -12.15 -3.51
CA GLN A 111 -15.67 -12.13 -4.89
C GLN A 111 -17.20 -12.15 -4.90
N PHE A 112 -17.81 -11.13 -5.50
CA PHE A 112 -19.26 -11.02 -5.69
C PHE A 112 -19.59 -11.23 -7.18
N TYR A 113 -20.36 -12.27 -7.48
CA TYR A 113 -20.74 -12.63 -8.83
C TYR A 113 -22.04 -11.91 -9.21
N LEU A 114 -21.97 -11.03 -10.22
CA LEU A 114 -23.11 -10.21 -10.63
C LEU A 114 -24.19 -10.99 -11.39
N GLY A 115 -23.85 -12.13 -12.00
CA GLY A 115 -24.80 -12.96 -12.74
C GLY A 115 -25.87 -13.62 -11.85
N ASP A 116 -25.50 -14.03 -10.63
CA ASP A 116 -26.39 -14.77 -9.72
C ASP A 116 -26.47 -14.19 -8.30
N ASN A 117 -25.82 -13.04 -8.06
CA ASN A 117 -25.74 -12.37 -6.76
C ASN A 117 -25.17 -13.26 -5.64
N THR A 118 -24.17 -14.07 -5.96
CA THR A 118 -23.50 -14.95 -5.00
C THR A 118 -22.14 -14.41 -4.56
N VAL A 119 -21.68 -14.84 -3.38
CA VAL A 119 -20.42 -14.39 -2.77
C VAL A 119 -19.53 -15.59 -2.49
N GLU A 120 -18.26 -15.48 -2.84
CA GLU A 120 -17.20 -16.43 -2.52
C GLU A 120 -16.08 -15.71 -1.76
N ILE A 121 -15.48 -16.36 -0.77
CA ILE A 121 -14.36 -15.79 -0.01
C ILE A 121 -13.16 -16.74 -0.11
N ARG A 122 -12.02 -16.20 -0.54
CA ARG A 122 -10.76 -16.92 -0.68
C ARG A 122 -9.71 -16.38 0.28
N GLU A 123 -8.95 -17.28 0.89
CA GLU A 123 -7.83 -16.90 1.75
C GLU A 123 -6.59 -16.65 0.88
N VAL A 124 -5.86 -15.57 1.18
CA VAL A 124 -4.59 -15.27 0.51
C VAL A 124 -3.48 -15.86 1.38
N HIS A 125 -2.78 -16.86 0.84
CA HIS A 125 -1.70 -17.55 1.56
C HIS A 125 -0.36 -16.83 1.39
N GLU A 126 0.26 -16.49 2.50
CA GLU A 126 1.62 -15.95 2.53
C GLU A 126 2.66 -17.07 2.67
N ALA A 127 3.83 -16.87 2.06
CA ALA A 127 4.95 -17.80 2.19
C ALA A 127 5.39 -17.90 3.65
N ASN A 128 5.68 -19.12 4.12
CA ASN A 128 6.08 -19.41 5.50
C ASN A 128 5.04 -19.00 6.57
N SER A 129 3.75 -18.92 6.23
CA SER A 129 2.66 -18.62 7.17
C SER A 129 2.37 -19.73 8.19
N GLY A 130 2.86 -20.95 7.95
CA GLY A 130 2.64 -22.12 8.82
C GLY A 130 1.22 -22.69 8.77
N ARG A 131 0.39 -22.26 7.82
CA ARG A 131 -0.98 -22.74 7.62
C ARG A 131 -1.08 -23.70 6.44
N ASP A 132 -2.07 -24.59 6.52
CA ASP A 132 -2.42 -25.48 5.42
C ASP A 132 -2.98 -24.66 4.25
N PRO A 133 -2.45 -24.79 3.01
CA PRO A 133 -2.87 -24.00 1.86
C PRO A 133 -4.27 -24.36 1.33
N PHE A 134 -5.31 -24.08 2.11
CA PHE A 134 -6.70 -24.18 1.65
C PHE A 134 -7.14 -22.87 0.97
N PRO A 135 -7.43 -22.86 -0.34
CA PRO A 135 -7.68 -21.62 -1.07
C PRO A 135 -9.07 -20.99 -0.80
N ILE A 136 -10.04 -21.79 -0.37
CA ILE A 136 -11.44 -21.36 -0.20
C ILE A 136 -11.76 -21.28 1.29
N LEU A 137 -12.08 -20.07 1.76
CA LEU A 137 -12.58 -19.84 3.12
C LEU A 137 -14.09 -20.05 3.19
N MET A 138 -14.81 -19.66 2.14
CA MET A 138 -16.25 -19.83 2.03
C MET A 138 -16.64 -20.09 0.57
N HIS A 139 -17.31 -21.21 0.31
CA HIS A 139 -17.83 -21.55 -1.01
C HIS A 139 -18.83 -20.52 -1.52
N ARG A 140 -18.87 -20.38 -2.85
CA ARG A 140 -19.81 -19.52 -3.58
C ARG A 140 -21.25 -19.85 -3.20
N GLN A 141 -21.93 -18.89 -2.60
CA GLN A 141 -23.33 -19.04 -2.19
C GLN A 141 -24.00 -17.68 -2.08
N LYS A 142 -25.34 -17.67 -2.11
CA LYS A 142 -26.11 -16.44 -1.87
C LYS A 142 -26.14 -16.15 -0.37
N LEU A 143 -25.66 -14.98 0.04
CA LEU A 143 -25.55 -14.64 1.46
C LEU A 143 -26.81 -13.95 1.99
N PRO A 144 -27.48 -14.49 3.01
CA PRO A 144 -28.56 -13.80 3.70
C PRO A 144 -27.98 -12.72 4.63
N LYS A 145 -28.56 -11.51 4.56
CA LYS A 145 -28.23 -10.37 5.42
C LYS A 145 -29.17 -10.29 6.62
N LYS A 146 -30.48 -10.46 6.38
CA LYS A 146 -31.51 -10.52 7.42
C LYS A 146 -32.40 -11.74 7.23
N PHE A 147 -32.67 -12.43 8.33
CA PHE A 147 -33.62 -13.53 8.38
C PHE A 147 -34.96 -13.00 8.89
N LYS A 148 -36.06 -13.50 8.32
CA LYS A 148 -37.39 -13.25 8.88
C LYS A 148 -37.46 -13.90 10.26
N ALA A 149 -38.28 -13.33 11.15
CA ALA A 149 -38.58 -13.97 12.43
C ALA A 149 -39.10 -15.40 12.15
N ALA A 150 -38.40 -16.41 12.67
CA ALA A 150 -38.72 -17.79 12.38
C ALA A 150 -40.16 -18.10 12.82
N PRO A 151 -40.99 -18.77 11.99
CA PRO A 151 -42.20 -19.38 12.49
C PRO A 151 -41.80 -20.43 13.53
N GLN A 152 -42.32 -20.35 14.76
CA GLN A 152 -41.94 -21.19 15.90
C GLN A 152 -42.17 -22.71 15.71
N ASN A 153 -42.67 -23.12 14.55
CA ASN A 153 -43.19 -24.46 14.33
C ASN A 153 -42.11 -25.49 13.98
N PHE A 154 -40.88 -25.09 13.62
CA PHE A 154 -39.82 -26.03 13.24
C PHE A 154 -38.41 -25.57 13.66
N PRO A 155 -37.56 -26.46 14.19
CA PRO A 155 -36.19 -26.11 14.58
C PRO A 155 -35.31 -25.81 13.35
N SER A 156 -34.53 -24.73 13.42
CA SER A 156 -33.65 -24.26 12.33
C SER A 156 -32.51 -25.22 11.98
N CYS A 157 -32.29 -26.28 12.76
CA CYS A 157 -31.20 -27.24 12.56
C CYS A 157 -31.50 -28.32 11.50
N VAL A 158 -32.72 -28.40 10.98
CA VAL A 158 -33.17 -29.55 10.16
C VAL A 158 -33.27 -29.25 8.66
N LEU A 159 -33.34 -27.97 8.26
CA LEU A 159 -33.52 -27.58 6.85
C LEU A 159 -32.46 -26.58 6.40
N GLU A 160 -32.02 -26.70 5.15
CA GLU A 160 -31.23 -25.65 4.50
C GLU A 160 -32.05 -24.36 4.43
N VAL A 161 -31.37 -23.22 4.57
CA VAL A 161 -32.01 -21.89 4.56
C VAL A 161 -32.81 -21.70 3.27
N SER A 162 -34.13 -21.72 3.39
CA SER A 162 -35.01 -21.57 2.24
C SER A 162 -35.14 -20.11 1.82
N LYS A 163 -35.46 -19.85 0.54
CA LYS A 163 -35.73 -18.49 0.04
C LYS A 163 -36.87 -17.79 0.81
N ALA A 164 -37.76 -18.55 1.43
CA ALA A 164 -38.90 -18.04 2.18
C ALA A 164 -38.50 -17.44 3.53
N GLU A 165 -37.43 -17.97 4.15
CA GLU A 165 -36.93 -17.56 5.47
C GLU A 165 -36.04 -16.31 5.43
N VAL A 166 -35.45 -16.02 4.27
CA VAL A 166 -34.59 -14.85 4.10
C VAL A 166 -35.43 -13.62 3.77
N GLU A 167 -35.20 -12.52 4.49
CA GLU A 167 -35.83 -11.23 4.23
C GLU A 167 -35.01 -10.43 3.21
N GLU A 168 -33.71 -10.31 3.46
CA GLU A 168 -32.80 -9.46 2.67
C GLU A 168 -31.52 -10.24 2.37
N TYR A 169 -31.08 -10.21 1.11
CA TYR A 169 -29.79 -10.75 0.67
C TYR A 169 -28.78 -9.60 0.50
N TYR A 170 -27.50 -9.92 0.59
CA TYR A 170 -26.45 -8.94 0.25
C TYR A 170 -26.53 -8.53 -1.21
N THR A 171 -26.38 -7.24 -1.45
CA THR A 171 -26.33 -6.61 -2.76
C THR A 171 -24.97 -5.92 -2.96
N PRO A 172 -24.58 -5.56 -4.20
CA PRO A 172 -23.36 -4.79 -4.42
C PRO A 172 -23.29 -3.51 -3.57
N LYS A 173 -24.42 -2.86 -3.30
CA LYS A 173 -24.46 -1.62 -2.49
C LYS A 173 -23.95 -1.79 -1.06
N ASP A 174 -23.98 -3.01 -0.52
CA ASP A 174 -23.52 -3.31 0.83
C ASP A 174 -21.99 -3.43 0.94
N PHE A 175 -21.28 -3.54 -0.20
CA PHE A 175 -19.82 -3.66 -0.25
C PHE A 175 -19.20 -2.30 -0.54
N GLN A 176 -18.61 -1.67 0.48
CA GLN A 176 -17.90 -0.40 0.36
C GLN A 176 -16.47 -0.52 0.92
N THR A 177 -15.46 -0.04 0.18
CA THR A 177 -14.09 -0.01 0.68
C THR A 177 -13.93 0.98 1.83
N GLY A 178 -13.18 0.58 2.86
CA GLY A 178 -13.00 1.31 4.11
C GLY A 178 -13.99 0.95 5.21
N GLN A 179 -15.03 0.17 4.91
CA GLN A 179 -15.99 -0.30 5.92
C GLN A 179 -15.69 -1.72 6.40
N THR A 180 -16.05 -1.98 7.65
CA THR A 180 -16.06 -3.32 8.24
C THR A 180 -17.45 -3.93 8.09
N MET A 181 -17.53 -5.10 7.47
CA MET A 181 -18.78 -5.85 7.32
C MET A 181 -18.73 -7.19 8.03
N LYS A 182 -19.89 -7.70 8.45
CA LYS A 182 -20.03 -8.99 9.12
C LYS A 182 -20.65 -10.01 8.17
N LEU A 183 -19.93 -11.06 7.80
CA LEU A 183 -20.43 -12.15 6.95
C LEU A 183 -20.42 -13.46 7.75
N ARG A 184 -21.57 -14.14 7.88
CA ARG A 184 -21.74 -15.40 8.66
C ARG A 184 -21.10 -15.36 10.07
N GLY A 185 -21.19 -14.21 10.74
CA GLY A 185 -20.66 -14.05 12.09
C GLY A 185 -19.23 -13.50 12.16
N ARG A 186 -18.45 -13.51 11.07
CA ARG A 186 -17.05 -13.04 11.04
C ARG A 186 -16.95 -11.61 10.52
N ARG A 187 -16.01 -10.81 11.03
CA ARG A 187 -15.79 -9.42 10.64
C ARG A 187 -14.70 -9.30 9.57
N PHE A 188 -15.02 -8.60 8.49
CA PHE A 188 -14.13 -8.37 7.36
C PHE A 188 -13.98 -6.87 7.14
N LEU A 189 -12.75 -6.36 7.21
CA LEU A 189 -12.40 -4.98 6.88
C LEU A 189 -12.02 -4.91 5.41
N LEU A 190 -12.87 -4.31 4.57
CA LEU A 190 -12.56 -4.10 3.16
C LEU A 190 -11.60 -2.91 3.05
N TYR A 191 -10.42 -3.11 2.50
CA TYR A 191 -9.42 -2.03 2.39
C TYR A 191 -9.14 -1.61 0.96
N ASP A 192 -9.31 -2.49 -0.04
CA ASP A 192 -9.12 -2.13 -1.44
C ASP A 192 -10.06 -2.94 -2.35
N CYS A 193 -10.18 -2.54 -3.62
CA CYS A 193 -10.94 -3.23 -4.64
C CYS A 193 -10.25 -3.17 -6.00
N ASP A 194 -10.62 -4.10 -6.87
CA ASP A 194 -10.07 -4.25 -8.21
C ASP A 194 -10.43 -3.09 -9.15
N GLY A 195 -9.69 -2.92 -10.24
CA GLY A 195 -9.94 -1.87 -11.24
C GLY A 195 -11.35 -1.94 -11.84
N PHE A 196 -11.76 -3.14 -12.25
CA PHE A 196 -13.12 -3.40 -12.75
C PHE A 196 -14.20 -3.03 -11.72
N THR A 197 -14.00 -3.40 -10.45
CA THR A 197 -14.92 -3.04 -9.37
C THR A 197 -15.04 -1.53 -9.24
N LYS A 198 -13.92 -0.79 -9.28
CA LYS A 198 -13.93 0.69 -9.21
C LYS A 198 -14.74 1.32 -10.35
N GLU A 199 -14.62 0.79 -11.56
CA GLU A 199 -15.38 1.26 -12.73
C GLU A 199 -16.87 0.94 -12.60
N TYR A 200 -17.22 -0.30 -12.23
CA TYR A 200 -18.61 -0.73 -12.04
C TYR A 200 -19.37 0.16 -11.05
N TYR A 201 -18.75 0.53 -9.91
CA TYR A 201 -19.41 1.42 -8.94
C TYR A 201 -19.51 2.85 -9.46
N LYS A 202 -18.55 3.36 -10.22
CA LYS A 202 -18.67 4.70 -10.83
C LYS A 202 -19.84 4.77 -11.81
N GLU A 203 -20.07 3.72 -12.58
CA GLU A 203 -21.16 3.66 -13.57
C GLU A 203 -22.53 3.40 -12.94
N ASN A 204 -22.64 2.39 -12.07
CA ASN A 204 -23.93 1.90 -11.58
C ASN A 204 -24.34 2.52 -10.23
N HIS A 205 -23.36 2.92 -9.40
CA HIS A 205 -23.58 3.39 -8.03
C HIS A 205 -22.66 4.57 -7.67
N PRO A 206 -22.80 5.73 -8.34
CA PRO A 206 -21.92 6.88 -8.14
C PRO A 206 -21.97 7.46 -6.71
N ASP A 207 -23.03 7.15 -5.96
CA ASP A 207 -23.19 7.55 -4.56
C ASP A 207 -22.18 6.89 -3.61
N ILE A 208 -21.61 5.74 -4.00
CA ILE A 208 -20.70 4.94 -3.18
C ILE A 208 -19.25 5.28 -3.53
N GLN A 209 -18.61 6.07 -2.68
CA GLN A 209 -17.18 6.39 -2.85
C GLN A 209 -16.29 5.23 -2.39
N MET A 210 -15.56 4.65 -3.34
CA MET A 210 -14.51 3.65 -3.08
C MET A 210 -13.20 4.33 -2.70
N LYS A 211 -12.99 4.58 -1.40
CA LYS A 211 -11.71 5.06 -0.87
C LYS A 211 -10.89 3.87 -0.36
N PRO A 212 -9.65 3.66 -0.83
CA PRO A 212 -8.75 2.68 -0.24
C PRO A 212 -8.44 3.04 1.22
N SER A 213 -8.42 2.03 2.10
CA SER A 213 -8.05 2.19 3.51
C SER A 213 -6.61 1.77 3.71
N GLU A 214 -5.85 2.55 4.48
CA GLU A 214 -4.49 2.19 4.87
C GLU A 214 -4.53 1.04 5.88
N VAL A 215 -4.08 -0.14 5.45
CA VAL A 215 -3.89 -1.28 6.34
C VAL A 215 -2.62 -1.05 7.17
N PRO A 216 -2.65 -1.26 8.50
CA PRO A 216 -1.44 -1.23 9.30
C PRO A 216 -0.51 -2.36 8.84
N ASN A 217 0.55 -2.01 8.09
CA ASN A 217 1.58 -2.96 7.72
C ASN A 217 2.28 -3.49 8.98
N LYS A 218 2.04 -4.76 9.35
CA LYS A 218 2.74 -5.47 10.44
C LYS A 218 4.27 -5.36 10.30
N THR A 219 4.77 -5.20 9.08
CA THR A 219 6.19 -5.15 8.72
C THR A 219 6.92 -3.90 9.22
N SER A 220 6.21 -2.82 9.56
CA SER A 220 6.82 -1.53 9.93
C SER A 220 7.43 -1.52 11.34
N LEU A 221 7.00 -2.42 12.23
CA LEU A 221 7.38 -2.39 13.64
C LEU A 221 8.81 -2.89 13.90
N VAL A 222 9.42 -3.58 12.93
CA VAL A 222 10.84 -3.95 12.97
C VAL A 222 11.61 -3.01 12.06
N GLN A 223 11.37 -1.71 12.20
CA GLN A 223 12.35 -0.72 11.78
C GLN A 223 13.56 -0.98 12.67
N GLN A 224 14.48 -1.80 12.17
CA GLN A 224 15.65 -2.29 12.88
C GLN A 224 16.30 -1.10 13.56
N ARG A 225 16.29 -1.08 14.89
CA ARG A 225 16.96 -0.03 15.66
C ARG A 225 18.37 0.07 15.10
N LYS A 226 18.70 1.23 14.53
CA LYS A 226 20.04 1.46 13.97
C LYS A 226 21.01 1.19 15.11
N LYS A 227 21.94 0.26 14.90
CA LYS A 227 22.95 -0.05 15.91
C LYS A 227 23.90 1.14 15.99
N GLU A 228 23.86 1.85 17.09
CA GLU A 228 24.79 2.95 17.36
C GLU A 228 26.13 2.37 17.84
N VAL A 229 27.23 2.95 17.36
CA VAL A 229 28.58 2.56 17.80
C VAL A 229 28.77 3.15 19.20
N PRO A 230 29.24 2.35 20.18
CA PRO A 230 29.48 2.85 21.53
C PRO A 230 30.59 3.92 21.54
N PRO A 231 30.61 4.78 22.56
CA PRO A 231 31.65 5.80 22.73
C PRO A 231 33.03 5.14 22.89
N TYR A 232 34.07 5.83 22.40
CA TYR A 232 35.43 5.33 22.42
C TYR A 232 35.99 5.23 23.86
N ASN A 233 36.62 4.10 24.17
CA ASN A 233 37.05 3.74 25.53
C ASN A 233 38.41 4.34 25.97
N GLY A 234 39.10 5.09 25.10
CA GLY A 234 40.39 5.71 25.41
C GLY A 234 41.64 4.86 25.13
N PHE A 235 41.48 3.60 24.73
CA PHE A 235 42.60 2.69 24.45
C PHE A 235 42.81 2.48 22.95
N GLY A 236 44.07 2.45 22.52
CA GLY A 236 44.44 2.22 21.13
C GLY A 236 44.33 3.47 20.27
N SER A 237 44.11 3.29 18.96
CA SER A 237 43.63 4.36 18.08
C SER A 237 42.13 4.22 17.87
N LEU A 238 41.46 5.33 17.55
CA LEU A 238 40.02 5.33 17.32
C LEU A 238 39.64 4.37 16.19
N GLU A 239 40.42 4.36 15.11
CA GLU A 239 40.17 3.50 13.95
C GLU A 239 40.35 2.01 14.26
N ASP A 240 41.24 1.67 15.18
CA ASP A 240 41.53 0.30 15.60
C ASP A 240 40.44 -0.22 16.57
N SER A 241 40.10 0.57 17.59
CA SER A 241 39.06 0.22 18.56
C SER A 241 37.66 0.16 17.93
N LEU A 242 37.41 0.93 16.88
CA LEU A 242 36.17 0.88 16.11
C LEU A 242 35.97 -0.48 15.42
N GLN A 243 37.05 -1.16 14.99
CA GLN A 243 36.94 -2.49 14.36
C GLN A 243 36.42 -3.54 15.33
N ASN A 244 36.73 -3.42 16.62
CA ASN A 244 36.23 -4.31 17.66
C ASN A 244 34.70 -4.17 17.87
N CYS A 245 34.13 -3.02 17.52
CA CYS A 245 32.69 -2.79 17.59
C CYS A 245 31.97 -3.24 16.31
N LEU A 246 32.65 -3.20 15.17
CA LEU A 246 32.08 -3.57 13.87
C LEU A 246 32.10 -5.08 13.62
N TYR A 247 33.18 -5.77 14.03
CA TYR A 247 33.44 -7.16 13.70
C TYR A 247 33.77 -7.97 14.94
N LEU A 248 33.31 -9.24 14.99
CA LEU A 248 33.66 -10.17 16.06
C LEU A 248 35.16 -10.50 16.08
N ILE A 249 35.77 -10.60 14.90
CA ILE A 249 37.21 -10.77 14.71
C ILE A 249 37.70 -9.46 14.11
N PRO A 250 38.39 -8.59 14.87
CA PRO A 250 38.79 -7.29 14.39
C PRO A 250 39.87 -7.41 13.32
N GLU A 251 39.65 -6.73 12.20
CA GLU A 251 40.65 -6.59 11.14
C GLU A 251 41.50 -5.33 11.37
N PRO A 252 42.79 -5.33 11.02
CA PRO A 252 43.61 -4.13 11.14
C PRO A 252 43.07 -3.02 10.22
N PRO A 253 43.02 -1.75 10.70
CA PRO A 253 42.47 -0.66 9.91
C PRO A 253 43.30 -0.43 8.64
N LYS A 254 42.61 -0.30 7.51
CA LYS A 254 43.23 -0.10 6.20
C LYS A 254 43.76 1.33 6.09
N LYS A 255 45.06 1.47 5.84
CA LYS A 255 45.71 2.76 5.57
C LYS A 255 45.52 3.17 4.11
N ASN A 256 45.50 4.46 3.82
CA ASN A 256 45.42 5.00 2.46
C ASN A 256 46.75 4.81 1.72
N VAL A 257 46.99 3.59 1.20
CA VAL A 257 48.24 3.20 0.54
C VAL A 257 48.56 4.07 -0.67
N LEU A 258 47.54 4.46 -1.45
CA LEU A 258 47.70 5.34 -2.61
C LEU A 258 48.34 6.67 -2.23
N LYS A 259 47.79 7.34 -1.20
CA LYS A 259 48.33 8.58 -0.66
C LYS A 259 49.76 8.41 -0.16
N MET A 260 50.06 7.29 0.51
CA MET A 260 51.41 7.00 0.99
C MET A 260 52.41 6.87 -0.15
N LEU A 261 52.01 6.27 -1.27
CA LEU A 261 52.88 6.04 -2.42
C LEU A 261 53.12 7.32 -3.22
N GLU A 262 52.06 8.07 -3.52
CA GLU A 262 52.12 9.31 -4.30
C GLU A 262 52.90 10.43 -3.58
N ASN A 263 52.76 10.50 -2.26
CA ASN A 263 53.39 11.53 -1.43
C ASN A 263 54.60 11.03 -0.65
N ASN A 264 55.16 9.90 -1.05
CA ASN A 264 56.37 9.36 -0.44
C ASN A 264 57.51 10.39 -0.51
N ASN A 265 58.20 10.61 0.61
CA ASN A 265 59.26 11.61 0.78
C ASN A 265 58.87 13.08 0.51
N LYS A 266 57.58 13.40 0.33
CA LYS A 266 57.13 14.79 0.22
C LYS A 266 56.81 15.36 1.60
N VAL A 267 57.55 16.39 1.99
CA VAL A 267 57.44 17.04 3.30
C VAL A 267 57.33 18.55 3.10
N LEU A 268 56.34 19.17 3.73
CA LEU A 268 56.18 20.62 3.74
C LEU A 268 56.87 21.19 4.98
N CYS A 269 57.83 22.09 4.77
CA CYS A 269 58.65 22.66 5.84
C CYS A 269 58.31 24.13 6.06
N TYR A 270 58.09 24.48 7.33
CA TYR A 270 57.70 25.81 7.78
C TYR A 270 58.66 26.27 8.87
N SER A 271 58.99 27.56 8.90
CA SER A 271 59.62 28.19 10.05
C SER A 271 58.54 28.65 11.02
N ALA A 272 58.71 28.37 12.30
CA ALA A 272 57.78 28.71 13.35
C ALA A 272 58.52 29.31 14.55
N ARG A 273 57.81 30.15 15.31
CA ARG A 273 58.23 30.61 16.64
C ARG A 273 57.22 30.15 17.67
N MET A 274 57.67 29.85 18.88
CA MET A 274 56.77 29.52 19.98
C MET A 274 56.22 30.80 20.60
N GLU A 275 54.91 30.84 20.86
CA GLU A 275 54.28 31.88 21.66
C GLU A 275 54.14 31.34 23.09
N SER A 276 54.95 31.85 24.01
CA SER A 276 55.02 31.44 25.42
C SER A 276 54.96 32.67 26.32
N GLN A 277 54.48 32.48 27.55
CA GLN A 277 54.52 33.53 28.58
C GLN A 277 55.91 33.66 29.21
N ASN A 278 56.77 32.65 29.05
CA ASN A 278 58.11 32.65 29.58
C ASN A 278 59.03 33.47 28.67
N PRO A 279 59.79 34.45 29.19
CA PRO A 279 60.71 35.26 28.39
C PRO A 279 61.88 34.43 27.83
N ASP A 280 62.25 33.32 28.48
CA ASP A 280 63.34 32.44 28.01
C ASP A 280 62.98 31.67 26.73
N ASP A 281 61.69 31.53 26.43
CA ASP A 281 61.22 30.92 25.19
C ASP A 281 61.20 31.92 24.03
N ASP A 282 61.36 33.22 24.31
CA ASP A 282 61.36 34.27 23.31
C ASP A 282 62.65 34.22 22.48
N GLY A 283 62.49 34.19 21.15
CA GLY A 283 63.60 34.02 20.20
C GLY A 283 63.97 32.57 19.85
N ARG A 284 63.30 31.55 20.39
CA ARG A 284 63.47 30.16 19.94
C ARG A 284 62.85 29.94 18.56
N LEU A 285 63.65 29.39 17.63
CA LEU A 285 63.24 29.13 16.25
C LEU A 285 63.01 27.64 16.03
N PHE A 286 61.85 27.32 15.48
CA PHE A 286 61.42 25.95 15.19
C PHE A 286 61.23 25.76 13.69
N ILE A 287 61.46 24.53 13.23
CA ILE A 287 61.07 24.04 11.91
C ILE A 287 59.93 23.07 12.15
N LEU A 288 58.78 23.35 11.55
CA LEU A 288 57.65 22.44 11.52
C LEU A 288 57.66 21.74 10.17
N SER A 289 57.71 20.41 10.18
CA SER A 289 57.69 19.57 8.99
C SER A 289 56.42 18.72 8.95
N TYR A 290 55.61 18.90 7.91
CA TYR A 290 54.38 18.16 7.66
C TYR A 290 54.61 17.09 6.59
N ALA A 291 54.50 15.82 6.96
CA ALA A 291 54.67 14.70 6.04
C ALA A 291 53.35 14.39 5.32
N LEU A 292 53.34 14.59 4.00
CA LEU A 292 52.13 14.43 3.17
C LEU A 292 51.68 12.97 2.99
N ALA A 293 52.57 12.00 3.23
CA ALA A 293 52.26 10.58 3.12
C ALA A 293 51.34 10.07 4.25
N ASN A 294 51.49 10.60 5.46
CA ASN A 294 50.84 10.07 6.67
C ASN A 294 50.14 11.14 7.52
N ASP A 295 50.15 12.41 7.09
CA ASP A 295 49.58 13.57 7.78
C ASP A 295 50.19 13.83 9.17
N MET A 296 51.44 13.43 9.35
CA MET A 296 52.17 13.62 10.61
C MET A 296 52.94 14.93 10.62
N ILE A 297 53.00 15.55 11.78
CA ILE A 297 53.76 16.76 12.04
C ILE A 297 54.95 16.39 12.92
N SER A 298 56.11 16.89 12.56
CA SER A 298 57.31 16.88 13.39
C SER A 298 57.79 18.31 13.61
N ILE A 299 58.36 18.58 14.79
CA ILE A 299 58.86 19.90 15.15
C ILE A 299 60.30 19.74 15.58
N TYR A 300 61.20 20.49 14.96
CA TYR A 300 62.62 20.51 15.24
C TYR A 300 63.07 21.90 15.64
N GLU A 301 63.78 22.02 16.75
CA GLU A 301 64.32 23.29 17.21
C GLU A 301 65.69 23.56 16.58
N LYS A 302 65.86 24.77 16.01
CA LYS A 302 67.15 25.19 15.46
C LYS A 302 68.13 25.55 16.60
N PRO A 303 69.37 25.04 16.58
CA PRO A 303 70.38 25.41 17.58
C PRO A 303 70.78 26.88 17.44
N THR A 304 70.62 27.64 18.50
CA THR A 304 71.07 29.03 18.63
C THR A 304 72.33 29.09 19.48
N ARG A 305 73.37 29.81 19.01
CA ARG A 305 74.61 29.97 19.78
C ARG A 305 74.34 30.79 21.04
N ASN A 306 74.97 30.39 22.14
CA ASN A 306 74.90 31.09 23.43
C ASN A 306 73.51 31.19 24.07
N SER A 307 72.54 30.36 23.66
CA SER A 307 71.19 30.36 24.27
C SER A 307 71.08 29.57 25.57
N GLY A 308 72.03 28.66 25.83
CA GLY A 308 71.97 27.75 26.98
C GLY A 308 70.91 26.65 26.87
N ILE A 309 70.19 26.55 25.74
CA ILE A 309 69.13 25.57 25.50
C ILE A 309 69.65 24.49 24.53
N ILE A 310 69.46 23.22 24.89
CA ILE A 310 69.79 22.10 24.01
C ILE A 310 68.70 21.99 22.94
N ALA A 311 69.04 22.38 21.73
CA ALA A 311 68.17 22.24 20.57
C ALA A 311 68.14 20.79 20.06
N GLY A 312 67.07 20.43 19.33
CA GLY A 312 66.91 19.11 18.76
C GLY A 312 65.46 18.83 18.36
N LYS A 313 65.10 17.55 18.27
CA LYS A 313 63.73 17.14 17.96
C LYS A 313 62.81 17.47 19.12
N PHE A 314 61.95 18.47 18.93
CA PHE A 314 60.99 18.93 19.92
C PHE A 314 59.73 18.05 19.92
N LEU A 315 59.25 17.65 18.74
CA LEU A 315 58.14 16.72 18.56
C LEU A 315 58.48 15.70 17.48
N LYS A 316 58.35 14.41 17.79
CA LYS A 316 58.43 13.33 16.80
C LYS A 316 57.17 13.30 15.95
N ASP A 317 57.27 12.72 14.75
CA ASP A 317 56.17 12.51 13.81
C ASP A 317 54.93 11.99 14.54
N THR A 318 53.96 12.88 14.70
CA THR A 318 52.71 12.62 15.43
C THR A 318 51.57 13.30 14.67
N ARG A 319 50.41 12.65 14.60
CA ARG A 319 49.18 13.29 14.13
C ARG A 319 48.64 14.21 15.21
N ILE A 320 48.39 15.47 14.85
CA ILE A 320 47.95 16.50 15.79
C ILE A 320 46.50 16.86 15.47
N SER A 321 45.64 16.79 16.50
CA SER A 321 44.24 17.19 16.40
C SER A 321 44.07 18.70 16.61
N LYS A 322 43.04 19.28 15.98
CA LYS A 322 42.70 20.69 16.08
C LYS A 322 42.14 21.03 17.46
N PRO A 323 42.29 22.28 17.94
CA PRO A 323 41.67 22.71 19.17
C PRO A 323 40.15 22.71 19.03
N GLY A 324 39.47 21.92 19.87
CA GLY A 324 38.02 21.75 19.82
C GLY A 324 37.54 20.42 19.23
N SER A 325 38.44 19.59 18.71
CA SER A 325 38.08 18.22 18.31
C SER A 325 37.69 17.38 19.52
N THR A 326 36.59 16.64 19.43
CA THR A 326 36.23 15.64 20.45
C THR A 326 37.05 14.37 20.25
N VAL A 327 37.21 13.58 21.30
CA VAL A 327 37.93 12.30 21.24
C VAL A 327 37.26 11.33 20.24
N GLU A 328 35.93 11.42 20.11
CA GLU A 328 35.13 10.56 19.23
C GLU A 328 35.17 11.01 17.77
N ASN A 329 35.36 12.30 17.50
CA ASN A 329 35.49 12.85 16.15
C ASN A 329 36.76 13.72 16.07
N PRO A 330 37.95 13.09 16.01
CA PRO A 330 39.20 13.81 15.93
C PRO A 330 39.36 14.46 14.54
N GLU A 331 39.37 15.79 14.50
CA GLU A 331 39.76 16.55 13.31
C GLU A 331 41.25 16.85 13.37
N PHE A 332 42.01 16.43 12.37
CA PHE A 332 43.46 16.61 12.32
C PHE A 332 43.85 17.85 11.50
N TYR A 333 45.01 18.43 11.80
CA TYR A 333 45.56 19.52 10.98
C TYR A 333 45.89 19.06 9.56
N SER A 334 45.56 19.91 8.61
CA SER A 334 45.80 19.72 7.18
C SER A 334 46.62 20.86 6.59
N PRO A 335 47.20 20.72 5.39
CA PRO A 335 47.90 21.81 4.71
C PRO A 335 47.07 23.09 4.52
N ALA A 336 45.73 22.97 4.53
CA ALA A 336 44.81 24.10 4.46
C ALA A 336 44.90 25.03 5.69
N ASP A 337 45.26 24.48 6.85
CA ASP A 337 45.30 25.19 8.12
C ASP A 337 46.63 25.94 8.36
N PHE A 338 47.64 25.71 7.50
CA PHE A 338 48.99 26.27 7.66
C PHE A 338 49.17 27.57 6.85
N ALA A 339 48.49 28.64 7.25
CA ALA A 339 48.74 29.97 6.69
C ALA A 339 49.94 30.65 7.37
N ILE A 340 50.67 31.51 6.64
CA ILE A 340 51.74 32.31 7.24
C ILE A 340 51.11 33.31 8.22
N GLY A 341 51.62 33.34 9.45
CA GLY A 341 51.05 34.09 10.57
C GLY A 341 49.98 33.34 11.35
N ALA A 342 49.54 32.16 10.90
CA ALA A 342 48.60 31.33 11.66
C ALA A 342 49.24 30.76 12.92
N THR A 343 48.41 30.59 13.96
CA THR A 343 48.82 30.01 15.24
C THR A 343 48.34 28.57 15.33
N LEU A 344 49.28 27.64 15.44
CA LEU A 344 49.03 26.22 15.63
C LEU A 344 49.12 25.86 17.10
N GLN A 345 48.06 25.23 17.62
CA GLN A 345 48.07 24.68 18.97
C GLN A 345 48.48 23.21 18.93
N VAL A 346 49.59 22.88 19.59
CA VAL A 346 50.20 21.56 19.64
C VAL A 346 50.45 21.17 21.09
N PHE A 347 49.70 20.18 21.61
CA PHE A 347 49.81 19.69 22.99
C PHE A 347 49.87 20.81 24.06
N GLY A 348 49.01 21.82 23.91
CA GLY A 348 48.93 22.97 24.83
C GLY A 348 49.91 24.11 24.57
N ARG A 349 50.88 23.94 23.65
CA ARG A 349 51.80 25.01 23.22
C ARG A 349 51.33 25.65 21.92
N ARG A 350 51.59 26.95 21.75
CA ARG A 350 51.21 27.71 20.57
C ARG A 350 52.43 28.01 19.71
N PHE A 351 52.35 27.73 18.43
CA PHE A 351 53.40 28.00 17.45
C PHE A 351 52.86 28.91 16.35
N VAL A 352 53.50 30.04 16.13
CA VAL A 352 53.15 30.96 15.04
C VAL A 352 54.05 30.67 13.85
N LEU A 353 53.44 30.36 12.70
CA LEU A 353 54.17 30.16 11.46
C LEU A 353 54.69 31.51 10.96
N THR A 354 56.01 31.64 10.79
CA THR A 354 56.65 32.90 10.38
C THR A 354 57.05 32.90 8.91
N ASP A 355 57.44 31.75 8.39
CA ASP A 355 57.94 31.59 7.03
C ASP A 355 57.76 30.15 6.53
N ALA A 356 57.99 29.89 5.24
CA ALA A 356 57.92 28.56 4.65
C ALA A 356 58.89 28.38 3.48
N ASP A 357 59.24 27.12 3.20
CA ASP A 357 60.09 26.80 2.05
C ASP A 357 59.36 27.06 0.73
N GLN A 358 60.10 27.44 -0.33
CA GLN A 358 59.54 27.66 -1.67
C GLN A 358 58.79 26.43 -2.21
N TYR A 359 59.23 25.22 -1.83
CA TYR A 359 58.56 23.98 -2.18
C TYR A 359 57.10 23.94 -1.70
N VAL A 360 56.82 24.51 -0.52
CA VAL A 360 55.49 24.56 0.05
C VAL A 360 54.56 25.41 -0.81
N LEU A 361 55.03 26.59 -1.25
CA LEU A 361 54.24 27.45 -2.13
C LEU A 361 53.86 26.72 -3.43
N ASN A 362 54.83 26.11 -4.10
CA ASN A 362 54.59 25.37 -5.35
C ASN A 362 53.59 24.21 -5.15
N TYR A 363 53.67 23.52 -4.01
CA TYR A 363 52.74 22.44 -3.68
C TYR A 363 51.32 22.96 -3.42
N LEU A 364 51.18 24.07 -2.71
CA LEU A 364 49.87 24.68 -2.41
C LEU A 364 49.22 25.24 -3.69
N GLU A 365 50.00 25.87 -4.58
CA GLU A 365 49.54 26.33 -5.89
C GLU A 365 49.06 25.18 -6.77
N SER A 366 49.81 24.07 -6.81
CA SER A 366 49.42 22.86 -7.55
C SER A 366 48.11 22.24 -7.04
N ASN A 367 47.78 22.47 -5.76
CA ASN A 367 46.59 21.95 -5.10
C ASN A 367 45.59 23.05 -4.71
N ALA A 368 45.57 24.17 -5.44
CA ALA A 368 44.80 25.36 -5.08
C ALA A 368 43.29 25.09 -4.87
N GLY A 369 42.73 24.07 -5.51
CA GLY A 369 41.31 23.70 -5.33
C GLY A 369 40.95 23.14 -3.95
N GLN A 370 41.92 22.61 -3.18
CA GLN A 370 41.68 22.04 -1.84
C GLN A 370 42.10 23.00 -0.71
N ILE A 371 42.79 24.10 -1.05
CA ILE A 371 43.40 25.01 -0.09
C ILE A 371 42.60 26.33 -0.05
N PRO A 372 42.31 26.89 1.14
CA PRO A 372 41.67 28.19 1.25
C PRO A 372 42.48 29.30 0.58
N HIS A 373 41.79 30.19 -0.14
CA HIS A 373 42.43 31.30 -0.85
C HIS A 373 43.23 32.21 0.10
N GLN A 374 42.75 32.42 1.33
CA GLN A 374 43.45 33.19 2.37
C GLN A 374 44.82 32.59 2.71
N THR A 375 44.91 31.27 2.77
CA THR A 375 46.16 30.55 3.03
C THR A 375 47.15 30.87 1.91
N LEU A 376 46.79 30.68 0.63
CA LEU A 376 47.64 30.99 -0.52
C LEU A 376 48.11 32.45 -0.56
N LEU A 377 47.20 33.41 -0.34
CA LEU A 377 47.54 34.84 -0.30
C LEU A 377 48.63 35.16 0.72
N SER A 378 48.60 34.51 1.89
CA SER A 378 49.62 34.72 2.93
C SER A 378 51.02 34.33 2.45
N PHE A 379 51.15 33.29 1.61
CA PHE A 379 52.43 32.89 1.02
C PHE A 379 52.88 33.85 -0.08
N HIS A 380 51.99 34.27 -0.97
CA HIS A 380 52.33 35.24 -2.02
C HIS A 380 52.82 36.57 -1.46
N GLN A 381 52.17 37.07 -0.39
CA GLN A 381 52.56 38.30 0.29
C GLN A 381 53.95 38.19 0.95
N LYS A 382 54.28 37.02 1.51
CA LYS A 382 55.54 36.82 2.22
C LYS A 382 56.72 36.51 1.30
N LEU A 383 56.50 35.70 0.27
CA LEU A 383 57.53 35.25 -0.68
C LEU A 383 57.70 36.19 -1.87
N GLY A 384 56.89 37.25 -1.97
CA GLY A 384 57.13 38.37 -2.90
C GLY A 384 56.90 38.04 -4.37
N VAL A 385 56.07 37.04 -4.69
CA VAL A 385 55.66 36.79 -6.08
C VAL A 385 54.67 37.87 -6.46
N ARG A 386 55.15 38.90 -7.17
CA ARG A 386 54.29 39.91 -7.82
C ARG A 386 53.40 39.18 -8.81
N THR A 387 52.12 39.07 -8.50
CA THR A 387 51.10 38.74 -9.49
C THR A 387 50.99 39.93 -10.43
N GLU A 388 51.68 39.87 -11.58
CA GLU A 388 51.40 40.77 -12.69
C GLU A 388 50.00 40.43 -13.21
N ASN A 389 49.05 41.35 -12.98
CA ASN A 389 47.68 41.25 -13.44
C ASN A 389 47.64 41.25 -14.98
N ASN A 390 47.54 40.07 -15.59
CA ASN A 390 47.00 39.94 -16.94
C ASN A 390 45.48 39.81 -16.83
N GLN A 391 44.77 40.95 -16.91
CA GLN A 391 43.37 40.96 -17.30
C GLN A 391 43.29 40.89 -18.83
N PRO A 392 42.52 39.95 -19.41
CA PRO A 392 42.28 39.95 -20.85
C PRO A 392 41.33 41.08 -21.23
N HIS A 393 41.60 41.63 -22.42
CA HIS A 393 40.83 42.58 -23.18
C HIS A 393 39.33 42.20 -23.26
N ASP A 394 38.44 43.09 -22.85
CA ASP A 394 37.07 43.14 -23.39
C ASP A 394 36.93 44.47 -24.15
N GLN A 395 36.98 44.39 -25.48
CA GLN A 395 36.48 45.42 -26.38
C GLN A 395 35.00 45.12 -26.61
N ASN A 396 34.11 45.86 -25.97
CA ASN A 396 32.75 46.03 -26.46
C ASN A 396 32.58 47.50 -26.83
N GLY A 397 32.41 47.74 -28.13
CA GLY A 397 31.84 48.98 -28.62
C GLY A 397 30.36 49.02 -28.26
N ASP A 398 29.88 50.21 -27.96
CA ASP A 398 28.50 50.59 -28.20
C ASP A 398 28.41 52.10 -28.40
N ASP A 399 27.93 52.40 -29.61
CA ASP A 399 27.22 53.53 -30.16
C ASP A 399 27.17 54.92 -29.49
N VAL A 400 27.42 55.88 -30.38
CA VAL A 400 27.26 57.32 -30.27
C VAL A 400 25.78 57.67 -30.13
N ALA A 401 25.43 58.41 -29.06
CA ALA A 401 24.22 59.20 -28.99
C ALA A 401 24.59 60.70 -28.95
N GLU A 402 24.13 61.45 -29.95
CA GLU A 402 24.17 62.91 -30.00
C GLU A 402 23.41 63.53 -28.81
N PRO A 403 23.87 64.66 -28.26
CA PRO A 403 23.01 65.55 -27.50
C PRO A 403 22.55 66.72 -28.39
N SER A 404 21.25 66.86 -28.47
CA SER A 404 20.56 68.07 -28.92
C SER A 404 20.81 69.24 -27.95
N SER A 405 21.54 70.26 -28.39
CA SER A 405 21.26 71.72 -28.27
C SER A 405 22.47 72.54 -28.70
#